data_AF-A0AA46X3I4-F1
#
_entry.id   AF-A0AA46X3I4-F1
#
_cell.length_a   1.000
_cell.length_b   1.000
_cell.length_c   1.000
_cell.angle_alpha   90.00
_cell.angle_beta   90.00
_cell.angle_gamma   90.00
#
_symmetry.space_group_name_H-M   'P 1'
#
loop_
_entity.id
_entity.type
_entity.pdbx_description
1 polymer ?
#
loop_
_entity_poly.entity_id
_entity_poly.type
_entity_poly.pdbx_seq_one_letter_code
_entity_poly.pdbx_strand_id
1 'polypeptide(L)'
;MEFNYGESLRIRSDLYTILGKIRYINTHGHIWYEYKLVKHSNNKAFWLRWDKKRDAYQFSKLCGKAQPVDMKPVDSGYKMVTGTWGEVDVGTTDTAKCKEYENVEGTATFSVEAWAFETEYSKGFYINKGYVSVEQDVEITDTIKDRMDTVKIMRFVGPIV
;
A
#
# COMPACT_ATOMS: atom_id res chain seq x y z
N MET A 1 -0.15 7.32 12.71
CA MET A 1 0.72 8.29 12.03
C MET A 1 0.33 8.30 10.56
N GLU A 2 0.24 9.47 9.95
CA GLU A 2 -0.05 9.62 8.53
C GLU A 2 1.23 10.02 7.81
N PHE A 3 1.60 9.28 6.78
CA PHE A 3 2.75 9.58 5.93
C PHE A 3 2.32 10.31 4.65
N ASN A 4 3.27 10.92 3.98
CA ASN A 4 3.09 11.73 2.78
C ASN A 4 3.87 11.18 1.59
N TYR A 5 3.36 11.48 0.39
CA TYR A 5 4.07 11.21 -0.84
C TYR A 5 5.43 11.91 -0.84
N GLY A 6 6.48 11.19 -1.23
CA GLY A 6 7.85 11.67 -1.26
C GLY A 6 8.62 11.49 0.06
N GLU A 7 7.95 11.18 1.17
CA GLU A 7 8.66 10.84 2.41
C GLU A 7 9.41 9.50 2.26
N SER A 8 10.55 9.40 2.93
CA SER A 8 11.31 8.16 3.03
C SER A 8 11.08 7.51 4.39
N LEU A 9 10.86 6.19 4.38
CA LEU A 9 10.66 5.38 5.56
C LEU A 9 11.81 4.40 5.72
N ARG A 10 12.37 4.34 6.93
CA ARG A 10 13.21 3.23 7.36
C ARG A 10 12.33 2.17 8.00
N ILE A 11 12.33 0.98 7.41
CA ILE A 11 11.60 -0.19 7.93
C ILE A 11 12.63 -1.26 8.26
N ARG A 12 12.87 -1.47 9.55
CA ARG A 12 14.04 -2.23 10.04
C ARG A 12 15.34 -1.63 9.49
N SER A 13 16.13 -2.40 8.74
CA SER A 13 17.38 -1.95 8.12
C SER A 13 17.18 -1.36 6.71
N ASP A 14 16.00 -1.52 6.13
CA ASP A 14 15.74 -1.22 4.73
C ASP A 14 15.13 0.18 4.55
N LEU A 15 15.52 0.85 3.47
CA LEU A 15 15.06 2.19 3.13
C LEU A 15 14.07 2.16 1.96
N TYR A 16 12.98 2.91 2.11
CA TYR A 16 11.88 3.01 1.15
C TYR A 16 11.50 4.46 0.94
N THR A 17 10.97 4.80 -0.24
CA THR A 17 10.28 6.08 -0.49
C THR A 17 8.82 5.82 -0.83
N ILE A 18 7.92 6.64 -0.29
CA ILE A 18 6.49 6.59 -0.59
C ILE A 18 6.27 7.21 -1.96
N LEU A 19 5.99 6.36 -2.94
CA LEU A 19 5.61 6.79 -4.30
C LEU A 19 4.12 6.77 -4.54
N GLY A 20 3.31 6.26 -3.61
CA GLY A 20 1.86 6.27 -3.76
C GLY A 20 1.18 6.34 -2.41
N LYS A 21 0.03 7.01 -2.35
CA LYS A 21 -0.85 7.08 -1.19
C LYS A 21 -2.28 7.00 -1.68
N ILE A 22 -3.07 6.16 -1.03
CA ILE A 22 -4.49 6.03 -1.32
C ILE A 22 -5.24 6.19 -0.01
N ARG A 23 -6.30 7.01 -0.03
CA ARG A 23 -7.23 7.16 1.08
C ARG A 23 -8.49 6.37 0.79
N TYR A 24 -8.83 5.47 1.69
CA TYR A 24 -10.03 4.65 1.58
C TYR A 24 -11.07 5.03 2.62
N ILE A 25 -12.33 4.71 2.31
CA ILE A 25 -13.42 4.64 3.26
C ILE A 25 -14.16 3.30 3.08
N ASN A 26 -14.59 2.67 4.17
CA ASN A 26 -15.46 1.49 4.09
C ASN A 26 -16.94 1.87 4.26
N THR A 27 -17.82 0.88 4.13
CA THR A 27 -19.28 1.04 4.29
C THR A 27 -19.72 1.49 5.68
N HIS A 28 -18.84 1.45 6.68
CA HIS A 28 -19.09 1.90 8.05
C HIS A 28 -18.47 3.28 8.33
N GLY A 29 -17.94 3.96 7.31
CA GLY A 29 -17.31 5.28 7.45
C GLY A 29 -15.90 5.27 8.03
N HIS A 30 -15.29 4.11 8.23
CA HIS A 30 -13.90 4.03 8.68
C HIS A 30 -12.96 4.43 7.56
N ILE A 31 -12.02 5.32 7.88
CA ILE A 31 -11.03 5.86 6.93
C ILE A 31 -9.65 5.32 7.28
N TRP A 32 -8.88 4.95 6.26
CA TRP A 32 -7.48 4.58 6.39
C TRP A 32 -6.69 4.94 5.14
N TYR A 33 -5.37 4.76 5.23
CA TYR A 33 -4.45 4.98 4.12
C TYR A 33 -3.64 3.73 3.81
N GLU A 34 -3.35 3.53 2.53
CA GLU A 34 -2.39 2.56 2.03
C GLU A 34 -1.29 3.31 1.28
N TYR A 35 -0.05 2.91 1.52
CA TYR A 35 1.14 3.57 0.99
C TYR A 35 1.91 2.62 0.09
N LYS A 36 2.14 3.02 -1.17
CA LYS A 36 3.04 2.31 -2.09
C LYS A 36 4.47 2.73 -1.77
N LEU A 37 5.25 1.76 -1.33
CA LEU A 37 6.65 1.93 -0.95
C LEU A 37 7.55 1.38 -2.05
N VAL A 38 8.58 2.13 -2.42
CA VAL A 38 9.63 1.66 -3.33
C VAL A 38 10.93 1.51 -2.58
N LYS A 39 11.46 0.29 -2.55
CA LYS A 39 12.70 -0.02 -1.85
C LYS A 39 13.90 0.53 -2.62
N HIS A 40 14.78 1.28 -1.95
CA HIS A 40 15.95 1.90 -2.56
C HIS A 40 16.91 0.89 -3.19
N SER A 41 17.14 -0.23 -2.52
CA SER A 41 18.18 -1.18 -2.93
C SER A 41 17.87 -1.97 -4.21
N ASN A 42 16.61 -2.02 -4.64
CA ASN A 42 16.21 -2.85 -5.78
C ASN A 42 14.95 -2.37 -6.53
N ASN A 43 14.46 -1.17 -6.20
CA ASN A 43 13.30 -0.52 -6.81
C ASN A 43 11.98 -1.33 -6.76
N LYS A 44 11.91 -2.40 -5.95
CA LYS A 44 10.69 -3.22 -5.81
C LYS A 44 9.62 -2.47 -5.03
N ALA A 45 8.38 -2.63 -5.47
CA ALA A 45 7.21 -2.06 -4.84
C ALA A 45 6.67 -2.96 -3.72
N PHE A 46 6.25 -2.31 -2.63
CA PHE A 46 5.61 -2.89 -1.47
C PHE A 46 4.45 -1.97 -1.06
N TRP A 47 3.61 -2.45 -0.16
CA TRP A 47 2.49 -1.71 0.39
C TRP A 47 2.54 -1.71 1.91
N LEU A 48 2.17 -0.59 2.51
CA LEU A 48 2.10 -0.41 3.95
C LEU A 48 0.75 0.16 4.34
N ARG A 49 0.14 -0.43 5.37
CA ARG A 49 -1.14 0.03 5.93
C ARG A 49 -1.13 -0.04 7.45
N TRP A 50 -1.68 0.96 8.11
CA TRP A 50 -1.88 0.93 9.56
C TRP A 50 -3.07 0.03 9.93
N ASP A 51 -2.82 -0.98 10.75
CA ASP A 51 -3.87 -1.79 11.39
C ASP A 51 -4.09 -1.29 12.82
N LYS A 52 -5.18 -0.55 13.00
CA LYS A 52 -5.54 0.03 14.31
C LYS A 52 -5.86 -1.03 15.36
N LYS A 53 -6.41 -2.18 14.99
CA LYS A 53 -6.79 -3.23 15.95
C LYS A 53 -5.54 -3.91 16.52
N ARG A 54 -4.52 -4.09 15.68
CA ARG A 54 -3.26 -4.74 16.07
C ARG A 54 -2.18 -3.79 16.57
N ASP A 55 -2.40 -2.47 16.47
CA ASP A 55 -1.39 -1.44 16.75
C ASP A 55 -0.07 -1.71 15.99
N ALA A 56 -0.19 -2.15 14.74
CA ALA A 56 0.91 -2.57 13.89
C ALA A 56 0.66 -2.17 12.42
N TYR A 57 1.71 -2.18 11.60
CA TYR A 57 1.58 -2.02 10.16
C TYR A 57 1.47 -3.38 9.48
N GLN A 58 0.51 -3.53 8.57
CA GLN A 58 0.55 -4.60 7.59
C GLN A 58 1.49 -4.18 6.45
N PHE A 59 2.53 -4.97 6.20
CA PHE A 59 3.49 -4.76 5.12
C PHE A 59 3.38 -5.89 4.12
N SER A 60 3.12 -5.55 2.86
CA SER A 60 2.78 -6.54 1.84
C SER A 60 3.40 -6.23 0.49
N LYS A 61 3.29 -7.18 -0.43
CA LYS A 61 3.62 -7.02 -1.84
C LYS A 61 2.63 -7.81 -2.69
N LEU A 62 2.40 -7.34 -3.91
CA LEU A 62 1.66 -8.10 -4.91
C LEU A 62 2.36 -9.44 -5.19
N CYS A 63 1.59 -10.52 -5.31
CA CYS A 63 2.11 -11.87 -5.50
C CYS A 63 1.58 -12.57 -6.75
N GLY A 64 0.84 -11.87 -7.60
CA GLY A 64 0.07 -12.49 -8.69
C GLY A 64 -1.01 -13.43 -8.16
N LYS A 65 -1.80 -14.01 -9.08
CA LYS A 65 -2.92 -14.89 -8.72
C LYS A 65 -2.44 -16.06 -7.86
N ALA A 66 -2.96 -16.13 -6.63
CA ALA A 66 -2.59 -17.14 -5.65
C ALA A 66 -3.78 -17.49 -4.75
N GLN A 67 -3.65 -18.59 -4.01
CA GLN A 67 -4.62 -19.03 -3.01
C GLN A 67 -4.05 -18.84 -1.59
N PRO A 68 -4.89 -18.53 -0.58
CA PRO A 68 -4.51 -18.41 0.83
C PRO A 68 -4.38 -19.80 1.49
N VAL A 69 -3.39 -20.59 1.05
CA VAL A 69 -3.15 -21.95 1.57
C VAL A 69 -2.80 -21.89 3.06
N ASP A 70 -3.43 -22.73 3.87
CA ASP A 70 -3.26 -22.83 5.33
C ASP A 70 -3.55 -21.52 6.10
N MET A 71 -4.37 -20.64 5.52
CA MET A 71 -4.79 -19.37 6.13
C MET A 71 -6.30 -19.33 6.36
N LYS A 72 -6.72 -18.59 7.38
CA LYS A 72 -8.11 -18.39 7.77
C LYS A 72 -8.56 -16.98 7.40
N PRO A 73 -9.80 -16.79 6.92
CA PRO A 73 -10.34 -15.44 6.72
C PRO A 73 -10.50 -14.71 8.05
N VAL A 74 -10.04 -13.46 8.11
CA VAL A 74 -10.08 -12.61 9.31
C VAL A 74 -10.89 -11.33 9.12
N ASP A 75 -10.98 -10.84 7.89
CA ASP A 75 -11.78 -9.65 7.55
C ASP A 75 -12.32 -9.75 6.12
N SER A 76 -13.46 -9.11 5.87
CA SER A 76 -14.00 -8.93 4.53
C SER A 76 -14.91 -7.73 4.49
N GLY A 77 -14.93 -7.03 3.36
CA GLY A 77 -15.77 -5.86 3.20
C GLY A 77 -15.57 -5.18 1.86
N TYR A 78 -15.99 -3.92 1.82
CA TYR A 78 -15.80 -3.05 0.67
C TYR A 78 -14.97 -1.84 1.07
N LYS A 79 -14.09 -1.40 0.17
CA LYS A 79 -13.38 -0.14 0.26
C LYS A 79 -13.68 0.72 -0.95
N MET A 80 -13.81 2.03 -0.74
CA MET A 80 -13.96 3.03 -1.79
C MET A 80 -12.82 4.03 -1.71
N VAL A 81 -12.21 4.35 -2.84
CA VAL A 81 -11.16 5.36 -2.96
C VAL A 81 -11.77 6.76 -2.83
N THR A 82 -11.20 7.56 -1.95
CA THR A 82 -11.62 8.95 -1.68
C THR A 82 -10.52 9.98 -1.91
N GLY A 83 -9.30 9.53 -2.21
CA GLY A 83 -8.18 10.41 -2.55
C GLY A 83 -6.94 9.60 -2.93
N THR A 84 -6.15 10.15 -3.86
CA THR A 84 -4.94 9.51 -4.38
C THR A 84 -3.81 10.52 -4.51
N TRP A 85 -2.57 10.06 -4.28
CA TRP A 85 -1.34 10.82 -4.49
C TRP A 85 -0.29 9.88 -5.04
N GLY A 86 0.52 10.37 -5.97
CA GLY A 86 1.63 9.58 -6.50
C GLY A 86 1.23 8.54 -7.57
N GLU A 87 2.08 7.54 -7.73
CA GLU A 87 2.04 6.43 -8.66
C GLU A 87 1.08 5.32 -8.18
N VAL A 88 -0.22 5.56 -8.29
CA VAL A 88 -1.27 4.58 -7.96
C VAL A 88 -2.24 4.44 -9.14
N ASP A 89 -2.69 3.22 -9.39
CA ASP A 89 -3.55 2.86 -10.53
C ASP A 89 -5.02 2.72 -10.09
N VAL A 90 -5.52 3.75 -9.40
CA VAL A 90 -6.92 3.83 -8.98
C VAL A 90 -7.42 5.27 -9.07
N GLY A 91 -8.68 5.43 -9.43
CA GLY A 91 -9.43 6.68 -9.45
C GLY A 91 -10.22 6.93 -8.17
N THR A 92 -10.55 8.18 -7.91
CA THR A 92 -11.53 8.51 -6.86
C THR A 92 -12.88 7.88 -7.24
N THR A 93 -13.59 7.34 -6.25
CA THR A 93 -14.84 6.54 -6.38
C THR A 93 -14.67 5.08 -6.82
N ASP A 94 -13.45 4.64 -7.18
CA ASP A 94 -13.20 3.22 -7.41
C ASP A 94 -13.48 2.41 -6.15
N THR A 95 -14.07 1.23 -6.34
CA THR A 95 -14.42 0.34 -5.24
C THR A 95 -13.80 -1.04 -5.43
N ALA A 96 -13.39 -1.62 -4.31
CA ALA A 96 -12.93 -3.00 -4.25
C ALA A 96 -13.71 -3.78 -3.19
N LYS A 97 -13.98 -5.05 -3.50
CA LYS A 97 -14.35 -6.04 -2.50
C LYS A 97 -13.07 -6.67 -1.94
N CYS A 98 -12.86 -6.51 -0.65
CA CYS A 98 -11.66 -6.98 0.05
C CYS A 98 -11.97 -8.25 0.85
N LYS A 99 -11.00 -9.17 0.86
CA LYS A 99 -10.93 -10.29 1.80
C LYS A 99 -9.52 -10.40 2.33
N GLU A 100 -9.40 -10.54 3.64
CA GLU A 100 -8.12 -10.70 4.34
C GLU A 100 -8.06 -12.04 5.04
N TYR A 101 -6.88 -12.63 4.99
CA TYR A 101 -6.58 -13.93 5.57
C TYR A 101 -5.29 -13.84 6.35
N GLU A 102 -5.18 -14.69 7.37
CA GLU A 102 -3.98 -14.85 8.17
C GLU A 102 -3.67 -16.32 8.42
N ASN A 103 -2.40 -16.64 8.63
CA ASN A 103 -2.02 -17.95 9.14
C ASN A 103 -2.47 -18.13 10.60
N VAL A 104 -2.37 -19.37 11.11
CA VAL A 104 -2.79 -19.72 12.48
C VAL A 104 -2.12 -18.85 13.55
N GLU A 105 -0.88 -18.41 13.33
CA GLU A 105 -0.12 -17.56 14.26
C GLU A 105 -0.47 -16.07 14.15
N GLY A 106 -1.21 -15.66 13.12
CA GLY A 106 -1.51 -14.26 12.84
C GLY A 106 -0.30 -13.42 12.45
N THR A 107 0.78 -14.06 11.96
CA THR A 107 2.05 -13.43 11.59
C THR A 107 2.15 -13.13 10.09
N ALA A 108 1.62 -14.03 9.26
CA ALA A 108 1.58 -13.89 7.81
C ALA A 108 0.17 -13.49 7.36
N THR A 109 0.10 -12.60 6.37
CA THR A 109 -1.15 -12.08 5.83
C THR A 109 -1.28 -12.37 4.34
N PHE A 110 -2.52 -12.50 3.89
CA PHE A 110 -2.89 -12.56 2.49
C PHE A 110 -4.13 -11.71 2.26
N SER A 111 -4.13 -10.89 1.22
CA SER A 111 -5.31 -10.10 0.84
C SER A 111 -5.69 -10.35 -0.61
N VAL A 112 -7.00 -10.31 -0.85
CA VAL A 112 -7.61 -10.36 -2.18
C VAL A 112 -8.49 -9.14 -2.33
N GLU A 113 -8.26 -8.38 -3.40
CA GLU A 113 -9.01 -7.18 -3.71
C GLU A 113 -9.60 -7.33 -5.11
N ALA A 114 -10.91 -7.51 -5.18
CA ALA A 114 -11.63 -7.60 -6.44
C ALA A 114 -12.13 -6.20 -6.82
N TRP A 115 -11.50 -5.63 -7.83
CA TRP A 115 -11.84 -4.37 -8.47
C TRP A 115 -12.79 -4.60 -9.66
N ALA A 116 -13.18 -3.53 -10.36
CA ALA A 116 -14.10 -3.62 -11.50
C ALA A 116 -13.55 -4.46 -12.66
N PHE A 117 -12.25 -4.34 -12.95
CA PHE A 117 -11.61 -4.96 -14.12
C PHE A 117 -10.55 -6.01 -13.78
N GLU A 118 -10.14 -6.09 -12.51
CA GLU A 118 -9.09 -7.00 -12.09
C GLU A 118 -9.26 -7.50 -10.65
N THR A 119 -8.44 -8.48 -10.29
CA THR A 119 -8.33 -8.94 -8.91
C THR A 119 -6.87 -8.97 -8.52
N GLU A 120 -6.54 -8.20 -7.50
CA GLU A 120 -5.20 -8.13 -6.95
C GLU A 120 -5.06 -9.09 -5.77
N TYR A 121 -3.86 -9.63 -5.64
CA TYR A 121 -3.50 -10.57 -4.60
C TYR A 121 -2.19 -10.12 -3.96
N SER A 122 -2.19 -9.96 -2.65
CA SER A 122 -0.99 -9.58 -1.90
C SER A 122 -0.65 -10.57 -0.81
N LYS A 123 0.65 -10.77 -0.59
CA LYS A 123 1.20 -11.50 0.56
C LYS A 123 1.97 -10.53 1.44
N GLY A 124 1.84 -10.68 2.75
CA GLY A 124 2.47 -9.78 3.70
C GLY A 124 2.65 -10.38 5.09
N PHE A 125 2.98 -9.50 6.02
CA PHE A 125 3.13 -9.78 7.44
C PHE A 125 2.95 -8.49 8.25
N TYR A 126 2.77 -8.64 9.56
CA TYR A 126 2.70 -7.48 10.46
C TYR A 126 4.09 -7.03 10.93
N ILE A 127 4.29 -5.71 10.98
CA ILE A 127 5.48 -5.04 11.47
C ILE A 127 5.08 -4.15 12.64
N ASN A 128 5.76 -4.31 13.78
CA ASN A 128 5.56 -3.43 14.92
C ASN A 128 5.94 -1.99 14.54
N LYS A 129 5.12 -1.01 14.97
CA LYS A 129 5.31 0.41 14.67
C LYS A 129 6.69 0.96 15.05
N GLY A 130 7.34 0.41 16.08
CA GLY A 130 8.68 0.79 16.51
C GLY A 130 9.79 0.48 15.49
N TYR A 131 9.50 -0.35 14.48
CA TYR A 131 10.42 -0.61 13.37
C TYR A 131 10.18 0.25 12.13
N VAL A 132 9.26 1.22 12.20
CA VAL A 132 8.92 2.12 11.09
C VAL A 132 9.17 3.55 11.53
N SER A 133 10.11 4.23 10.89
CA SER A 133 10.42 5.64 11.15
C SER A 133 10.53 6.42 9.86
N VAL A 134 10.17 7.70 9.90
CA VAL A 134 10.49 8.64 8.82
C VAL A 134 11.99 8.93 8.88
N GLU A 135 12.64 8.83 7.72
CA GLU A 135 14.06 9.12 7.56
C GLU A 135 14.22 10.45 6.81
N GLN A 136 15.00 11.38 7.37
CA GLN A 136 15.32 12.67 6.77
C GLN A 136 16.65 12.61 6.02
N ASP A 137 16.90 13.59 5.14
CA ASP A 137 18.16 13.76 4.40
C ASP A 137 18.60 12.52 3.60
N VAL A 138 17.61 11.74 3.14
CA VAL A 138 17.83 10.56 2.30
C VAL A 138 18.21 10.99 0.89
N GLU A 139 19.33 10.48 0.40
CA GLU A 139 19.66 10.53 -1.02
C GLU A 139 18.70 9.60 -1.79
N ILE A 140 17.73 10.19 -2.48
CA ILE A 140 16.82 9.45 -3.35
C ILE A 140 17.57 9.02 -4.61
N THR A 141 17.45 7.74 -4.97
CA THR A 141 18.06 7.20 -6.19
C THR A 141 17.45 7.84 -7.44
N ASP A 142 18.23 7.97 -8.51
CA ASP A 142 17.75 8.57 -9.76
C ASP A 142 16.55 7.80 -10.33
N THR A 143 16.54 6.47 -10.23
CA THR A 143 15.38 5.66 -10.62
C THR A 143 14.10 6.03 -9.88
N ILE A 144 14.19 6.36 -8.58
CA ILE A 144 13.01 6.79 -7.81
C ILE A 144 12.61 8.22 -8.21
N LYS A 145 13.58 9.12 -8.43
CA LYS A 145 13.31 10.48 -8.93
C LYS A 145 12.59 10.45 -10.28
N ASP A 146 13.05 9.65 -11.22
CA ASP A 146 12.45 9.50 -12.55
C ASP A 146 10.97 9.07 -12.48
N ARG A 147 10.65 8.14 -11.57
CA ARG A 147 9.27 7.72 -11.30
C ARG A 147 8.44 8.85 -10.70
N MET A 148 8.99 9.60 -9.76
CA MET A 148 8.31 10.76 -9.17
C MET A 148 8.00 11.83 -10.21
N ASP A 149 8.91 12.08 -11.14
CA ASP A 149 8.73 13.08 -12.20
C ASP A 149 7.74 12.63 -13.27
N THR A 150 7.72 11.34 -13.60
CA THR A 150 6.71 10.74 -14.49
C THR A 150 5.29 10.97 -13.99
N VAL A 151 5.05 10.80 -12.69
CA VAL A 151 3.72 11.05 -12.08
C VAL A 151 3.31 12.52 -12.19
N LYS A 152 4.25 13.46 -12.01
CA LYS A 152 3.96 14.90 -12.14
C LYS A 152 3.51 15.22 -13.56
N ILE A 153 4.18 14.64 -14.56
CA ILE A 153 3.84 14.83 -15.98
C ILE A 153 2.44 14.27 -16.27
N MET A 154 2.15 13.03 -15.86
CA MET A 154 0.84 12.40 -16.08
C MET A 154 -0.32 13.20 -15.46
N ARG A 155 -0.10 13.80 -14.28
CA ARG A 155 -1.10 14.67 -13.62
C ARG A 155 -1.32 16.00 -14.35
N PHE A 156 -0.32 16.49 -15.08
CA PHE A 156 -0.39 17.77 -15.80
C PHE A 156 -1.08 17.65 -17.16
N VAL A 157 -0.99 16.48 -17.81
CA VAL A 157 -1.57 16.27 -19.15
C VAL A 157 -3.08 16.03 -19.09
N GLY A 158 -3.65 15.61 -17.95
CA GLY A 158 -5.08 15.30 -17.83
C GLY A 158 -5.54 14.20 -18.80
N PRO A 159 -6.80 13.72 -18.71
CA PRO A 159 -7.35 12.89 -19.77
C PRO A 159 -7.44 13.74 -21.03
N ILE A 160 -6.88 13.26 -22.14
CA ILE A 160 -7.39 13.67 -23.46
C ILE A 160 -8.82 13.14 -23.50
N VAL A 161 -9.80 14.05 -23.38
CA VAL A 161 -11.22 13.76 -23.60
C VAL A 161 -11.45 13.45 -25.07
#